data_AF-A0A0N5ASW5-F1
#
_entry.id   AF-A0A0N5ASW5-F1
#
_cell.length_a   1.000
_cell.length_b   1.000
_cell.length_c   1.000
_cell.angle_alpha   90.00
_cell.angle_beta   90.00
_cell.angle_gamma   90.00
#
_symmetry.space_group_name_H-M   'P 1'
#
loop_
_entity.id
_entity.type
_entity.pdbx_description
1 polymer ?
#
loop_
_entity_poly.entity_id
_entity_poly.type
_entity_poly.pdbx_seq_one_letter_code
_entity_poly.pdbx_strand_id
1 'polypeptide(L)'
;MDWTFTATSLTVGDFVRLENYYNEFLSQNCWIQFDHWIDTFFPTQKGRPSPMPGKFFKGVASIVGLIAVMLAPMFMFAFLNSFGTRDPPNYLRFSISIGGYPTLYEMHATGSTLHNISVEGMNVINQELHSLKDNEMRRSAYAFLSVFSNADVFQVFLEPYSLSNWEISTFTKQRLLAQLHRKEKLSFIFEMKIERESRGAPSTHFTSVSAIEPLQMESLMSVINGSVSKANITLNLPRYFLVPPFSVVTPAVPVNLALNASRINSTWKYEQGC
;
A
#
# COMPACT_ATOMS: atom_id res chain seq x y z
N MET A 1 0.91 -22.66 43.02
CA MET A 1 1.01 -24.08 42.59
C MET A 1 1.51 -24.95 43.75
N ASP A 2 2.48 -24.50 44.54
CA ASP A 2 3.03 -25.33 45.63
C ASP A 2 2.04 -25.71 46.75
N TRP A 3 1.10 -24.81 47.09
CA TRP A 3 0.05 -25.12 48.07
C TRP A 3 -0.82 -26.32 47.66
N THR A 4 -1.17 -26.46 46.37
CA THR A 4 -2.10 -27.51 45.92
C THR A 4 -1.51 -28.92 45.99
N PHE A 5 -0.18 -29.05 45.98
CA PHE A 5 0.51 -30.35 45.98
C PHE A 5 1.18 -30.68 47.31
N THR A 6 1.11 -29.79 48.30
CA THR A 6 1.71 -29.99 49.62
C THR A 6 0.62 -30.36 50.62
N ALA A 7 0.83 -31.44 51.39
CA ALA A 7 -0.06 -31.81 52.48
C ALA A 7 0.12 -30.80 53.65
N THR A 8 -0.69 -29.75 53.67
CA THR A 8 -0.70 -28.71 54.71
C THR A 8 -2.09 -28.53 55.31
N SER A 9 -2.14 -28.19 56.60
CA SER A 9 -3.38 -27.85 57.31
C SER A 9 -3.75 -26.36 57.17
N LEU A 10 -2.90 -25.56 56.52
CA LEU A 10 -3.12 -24.14 56.32
C LEU A 10 -4.09 -23.89 55.17
N THR A 11 -4.95 -22.88 55.34
CA THR A 11 -5.75 -22.36 54.22
C THR A 11 -4.85 -21.74 53.15
N VAL A 12 -5.36 -21.58 51.92
CA VAL A 12 -4.60 -20.92 50.82
C VAL A 12 -4.08 -19.55 51.26
N GLY A 13 -4.91 -18.77 51.93
CA GLY A 13 -4.56 -17.42 52.38
C GLY A 13 -3.44 -17.42 53.41
N ASP A 14 -3.50 -18.33 54.39
CA ASP A 14 -2.47 -18.45 55.42
C ASP A 14 -1.15 -18.97 54.85
N PHE A 15 -1.20 -19.89 53.88
CA PHE A 15 -0.02 -20.39 53.18
C PHE A 15 0.67 -19.27 52.38
N VAL A 16 -0.08 -18.49 51.60
CA VAL A 16 0.47 -17.35 50.85
C VAL A 16 1.06 -16.30 51.80
N ARG A 17 0.41 -16.05 52.94
CA ARG A 17 0.91 -15.11 53.93
C ARG A 17 2.22 -15.58 54.58
N LEU A 18 2.30 -16.86 54.95
CA LEU A 18 3.52 -17.47 55.46
C LEU A 18 4.67 -17.36 54.43
N GLU A 19 4.38 -17.62 53.15
CA GLU A 19 5.34 -17.51 52.07
C GLU A 19 5.82 -16.07 51.85
N ASN A 20 4.93 -15.07 51.94
CA ASN A 20 5.35 -13.67 51.84
C ASN A 20 6.28 -13.26 52.98
N TYR A 21 5.96 -13.63 54.23
CA TYR A 21 6.85 -13.37 55.37
C TYR A 21 8.20 -14.07 55.23
N TYR A 22 8.20 -15.32 54.75
CA TYR A 22 9.43 -16.05 54.49
C TYR A 22 10.30 -15.33 53.44
N ASN A 23 9.71 -14.87 52.34
CA ASN A 23 10.43 -14.13 51.30
C ASN A 23 10.97 -12.78 51.80
N GLU A 24 10.20 -12.04 52.61
CA GLU A 24 10.68 -10.80 53.24
C GLU A 24 11.86 -11.05 54.19
N PHE A 25 11.74 -12.06 55.06
CA PHE A 25 12.80 -12.43 55.99
C PHE A 25 14.06 -12.87 55.25
N LEU A 26 13.91 -13.72 54.24
CA LEU A 26 15.03 -14.20 53.44
C LEU A 26 15.72 -13.03 52.70
N SER A 27 14.95 -12.10 52.14
CA SER A 27 15.49 -10.89 51.51
C SER A 27 16.33 -10.06 52.49
N GLN A 28 15.82 -9.81 53.70
CA GLN A 28 16.55 -9.08 54.74
C GLN A 28 17.83 -9.80 55.16
N ASN A 29 17.76 -11.12 55.36
CA ASN A 29 18.93 -11.91 55.72
C ASN A 29 20.01 -11.87 54.64
N CYS A 30 19.63 -11.97 53.36
CA CYS A 30 20.54 -11.80 52.23
C CYS A 30 21.18 -10.40 52.20
N TRP A 31 20.41 -9.34 52.48
CA TRP A 31 20.95 -7.98 52.58
C TRP A 31 21.99 -7.83 53.70
N ILE A 32 21.73 -8.39 54.88
CA ILE A 32 22.67 -8.37 56.02
C ILE A 32 23.95 -9.14 55.66
N GLN A 33 23.83 -10.33 55.08
CA GLN A 33 24.98 -11.11 54.65
C GLN A 33 25.80 -10.40 53.58
N PHE A 34 25.13 -9.73 52.63
CA PHE A 34 25.77 -8.94 51.60
C PHE A 34 26.53 -7.74 52.19
N ASP A 35 25.96 -7.06 53.18
CA ASP A 35 26.62 -5.95 53.88
C ASP A 35 27.88 -6.42 54.62
N HIS A 36 27.81 -7.53 55.35
CA HIS A 36 28.97 -8.16 55.98
C HIS A 36 30.05 -8.56 54.97
N TRP A 37 29.64 -9.10 53.81
CA TRP A 37 30.55 -9.44 52.73
C TRP A 37 31.24 -8.19 52.18
N ILE A 38 30.51 -7.11 51.91
CA ILE A 38 31.08 -5.83 51.46
C ILE A 38 32.08 -5.29 52.48
N ASP A 39 31.73 -5.25 53.77
CA ASP A 39 32.58 -4.71 54.83
C ASP A 39 33.92 -5.47 54.96
N THR A 40 33.94 -6.76 54.60
CA THR A 40 35.16 -7.59 54.61
C THR A 40 36.17 -7.13 53.55
N PHE A 41 35.70 -6.72 52.36
CA PHE A 41 36.55 -6.30 51.24
C PHE A 41 36.72 -4.78 51.13
N PHE A 42 35.74 -4.01 51.61
CA PHE A 42 35.68 -2.56 51.55
C PHE A 42 35.23 -1.99 52.91
N PRO A 43 36.13 -1.92 53.91
CA PRO A 43 35.76 -1.51 55.26
C PRO A 43 35.26 -0.06 55.26
N THR A 44 33.97 0.12 55.48
CA THR A 44 33.38 1.45 55.60
C THR A 44 33.47 1.94 57.04
N GLN A 45 33.96 3.17 57.25
CA GLN A 45 34.01 3.75 58.59
C GLN A 45 32.59 4.14 59.04
N LYS A 46 32.07 3.44 60.06
CA LYS A 46 30.75 3.72 60.65
C LYS A 46 30.71 5.16 61.17
N GLY A 47 29.64 5.89 60.85
CA GLY A 47 29.44 7.28 61.27
C GLY A 47 30.01 8.36 60.34
N ARG A 48 30.62 8.00 59.20
CA ARG A 48 30.99 8.97 58.15
C ARG A 48 29.90 9.09 57.07
N PRO A 49 29.69 10.28 56.48
CA PRO A 49 28.75 10.44 55.38
C PRO A 49 29.22 9.62 54.17
N SER A 50 28.29 8.94 53.50
CA SER A 50 28.61 8.17 52.29
C SER A 50 29.17 9.07 51.17
N PRO A 51 30.12 8.54 50.36
CA PRO A 51 30.87 9.33 49.39
C PRO A 51 29.93 9.98 48.35
N MET A 52 30.16 11.26 48.09
CA MET A 52 29.33 12.07 47.18
C MET A 52 29.18 11.46 45.77
N PRO A 53 30.22 10.89 45.13
CA PRO A 53 30.08 10.29 43.80
C PRO A 53 29.09 9.12 43.76
N GLY A 54 29.06 8.28 44.80
CA GLY A 54 28.16 7.12 44.87
C GLY A 54 26.70 7.53 45.04
N LYS A 55 26.44 8.60 45.81
CA LYS A 55 25.10 9.19 45.94
C LYS A 55 24.61 9.78 44.61
N PHE A 56 25.49 10.53 43.95
CA PHE A 56 25.16 11.16 42.67
C PHE A 56 24.85 10.12 41.60
N PHE A 57 25.69 9.08 41.46
CA PHE A 57 25.45 8.02 40.48
C PHE A 57 24.13 7.28 40.71
N LYS A 58 23.82 6.88 41.95
CA LYS A 58 22.55 6.21 42.28
C LYS A 58 21.34 7.10 41.99
N GLY A 59 21.43 8.40 42.32
CA GLY A 59 20.37 9.37 42.04
C GLY A 59 20.17 9.61 40.54
N VAL A 60 21.25 9.89 39.82
CA VAL A 60 21.20 10.11 38.36
C VAL A 60 20.73 8.85 37.63
N ALA A 61 21.21 7.67 38.01
CA ALA A 61 20.76 6.40 37.40
C ALA A 61 19.26 6.18 37.59
N SER A 62 18.70 6.51 38.77
CA SER A 62 17.25 6.43 39.02
C SER A 62 16.46 7.39 38.13
N ILE A 63 16.90 8.65 38.03
CA ILE A 63 16.24 9.66 37.19
C ILE A 63 16.32 9.27 35.70
N VAL A 64 17.47 8.81 35.23
CA VAL A 64 17.66 8.35 33.84
C VAL A 64 16.78 7.14 33.56
N GLY A 65 16.67 6.18 34.49
CA GLY A 65 15.77 5.03 34.36
C GLY A 65 14.31 5.45 34.21
N LEU A 66 13.86 6.43 35.00
CA LEU A 66 12.51 6.97 34.89
C LEU A 66 12.26 7.65 33.54
N ILE A 67 13.22 8.46 33.06
CA ILE A 67 13.14 9.09 31.73
C ILE A 67 13.07 8.02 30.63
N ALA A 68 13.89 6.97 30.73
CA ALA A 68 13.89 5.88 29.76
C ALA A 68 12.54 5.14 29.71
N VAL A 69 11.89 4.89 30.86
CA VAL A 69 10.56 4.27 30.90
C VAL A 69 9.49 5.17 30.26
N MET A 70 9.57 6.49 30.47
CA MET A 70 8.65 7.43 29.83
C MET A 70 8.87 7.55 28.32
N LEU A 71 10.12 7.49 27.85
CA LEU A 71 10.47 7.64 26.44
C LEU A 71 10.40 6.32 25.65
N ALA A 72 10.55 5.17 26.29
CA ALA A 72 10.57 3.87 25.62
C ALA A 72 9.32 3.61 24.75
N PRO A 73 8.08 3.92 25.20
CA PRO A 73 6.91 3.81 24.33
C PRO A 73 6.99 4.73 23.11
N MET A 74 7.44 5.98 23.30
CA MET A 74 7.57 6.95 22.20
C MET A 74 8.59 6.50 21.16
N PHE A 75 9.75 6.01 21.60
CA PHE A 75 10.77 5.46 20.71
C PHE A 75 10.28 4.20 19.99
N MET A 76 9.58 3.30 20.70
CA MET A 76 9.04 2.09 20.10
C MET A 76 8.08 2.39 18.94
N PHE A 77 7.16 3.35 19.10
CA PHE A 77 6.27 3.76 18.01
C PHE A 77 7.01 4.39 16.83
N ALA A 78 8.06 5.18 17.10
CA ALA A 78 8.88 5.77 16.05
C ALA A 78 9.61 4.70 15.21
N PHE A 79 10.11 3.64 15.83
CA PHE A 79 10.79 2.56 15.12
C PHE A 79 9.82 1.60 14.39
N LEU A 80 8.65 1.32 14.96
CA LEU A 80 7.65 0.43 14.34
C LEU A 80 7.12 0.98 13.01
N ASN A 81 6.94 2.29 12.90
CA ASN A 81 6.46 2.93 11.67
C ASN A 81 7.55 3.13 10.60
N SER A 82 8.82 2.82 10.90
CA SER A 82 9.94 3.08 10.00
C SER A 82 10.13 2.01 8.91
N PHE A 83 9.38 0.90 8.94
CA PHE A 83 9.50 -0.18 7.94
C PHE A 83 8.48 -0.03 6.81
N GLY A 84 8.58 1.06 6.05
CA GLY A 84 7.93 1.18 4.75
C GLY A 84 8.81 0.57 3.67
N THR A 85 8.71 -0.73 3.41
CA THR A 85 9.39 -1.33 2.26
C THR A 85 8.62 -1.03 0.99
N ARG A 86 9.31 -0.52 -0.03
CA ARG A 86 8.72 -0.37 -1.37
C ARG A 86 8.41 -1.74 -1.96
N ASP A 87 7.22 -1.87 -2.55
CA ASP A 87 6.78 -3.10 -3.20
C ASP A 87 6.38 -2.80 -4.65
N PRO A 88 7.34 -2.88 -5.60
CA PRO A 88 7.10 -2.53 -6.99
C PRO A 88 6.16 -3.56 -7.67
N PRO A 89 5.37 -3.15 -8.67
CA PRO A 89 4.58 -4.08 -9.47
C PRO A 89 5.52 -4.95 -10.31
N ASN A 90 5.32 -6.26 -10.26
CA ASN A 90 6.09 -7.23 -11.05
C ASN A 90 5.35 -7.61 -12.34
N TYR A 91 4.02 -7.63 -12.30
CA TYR A 91 3.20 -7.97 -13.46
C TYR A 91 1.94 -7.12 -13.50
N LEU A 92 1.64 -6.59 -14.68
CA LEU A 92 0.45 -5.81 -14.97
C LEU A 92 -0.22 -6.40 -16.20
N ARG A 93 -1.51 -6.74 -16.08
CA ARG A 93 -2.37 -7.12 -17.19
C ARG A 93 -3.43 -6.05 -17.35
N PHE A 94 -3.60 -5.54 -18.56
CA PHE A 94 -4.63 -4.58 -18.88
C PHE A 94 -5.43 -5.09 -20.08
N SER A 95 -6.75 -5.13 -19.95
CA SER A 95 -7.65 -5.61 -21.01
C SER A 95 -8.84 -4.66 -21.21
N ILE A 96 -9.27 -4.58 -22.47
CA ILE A 96 -10.45 -3.84 -22.89
C ILE A 96 -11.39 -4.83 -23.59
N SER A 97 -12.64 -4.91 -23.13
CA SER A 97 -13.70 -5.66 -23.79
C SER A 97 -14.93 -4.79 -24.01
N ILE A 98 -15.84 -5.23 -24.88
CA ILE A 98 -17.17 -4.63 -25.04
C ILE A 98 -18.18 -5.61 -24.46
N GLY A 99 -18.95 -5.17 -23.46
CA GLY A 99 -20.02 -5.99 -22.86
C GLY A 99 -19.57 -7.42 -22.54
N GLY A 100 -20.35 -8.41 -22.98
CA GLY A 100 -20.03 -9.83 -22.81
C GLY A 100 -19.23 -10.47 -23.96
N TYR A 101 -18.50 -9.67 -24.75
CA TYR A 101 -17.73 -10.14 -25.90
C TYR A 101 -16.26 -10.45 -25.53
N PRO A 102 -15.55 -11.25 -26.36
CA PRO A 102 -14.12 -11.47 -26.19
C PRO A 102 -13.33 -10.17 -26.13
N THR A 103 -12.21 -10.18 -25.40
CA THR A 103 -11.31 -9.03 -25.22
C THR A 103 -10.80 -8.52 -26.57
N LEU A 104 -10.89 -7.21 -26.77
CA LEU A 104 -10.49 -6.54 -28.02
C LEU A 104 -9.03 -6.15 -28.00
N TYR A 105 -8.55 -5.81 -26.81
CA TYR A 105 -7.20 -5.37 -26.57
C TYR A 105 -6.74 -5.99 -25.26
N GLU A 106 -5.57 -6.61 -25.30
CA GLU A 106 -4.93 -7.17 -24.15
C GLU A 106 -3.45 -6.84 -24.16
N MET A 107 -2.98 -6.43 -22.99
CA MET A 107 -1.61 -6.04 -22.74
C MET A 107 -1.09 -6.73 -21.48
N HIS A 108 0.18 -7.10 -21.53
CA HIS A 108 0.93 -7.57 -20.39
C HIS A 108 2.24 -6.80 -20.29
N ALA A 109 2.47 -6.17 -19.14
CA ALA A 109 3.76 -5.60 -18.78
C ALA A 109 4.34 -6.42 -17.62
N THR A 110 5.60 -6.84 -17.77
CA THR A 110 6.37 -7.58 -16.75
C THR A 110 7.42 -6.65 -16.13
N GLY A 111 8.03 -7.05 -15.01
CA GLY A 111 8.97 -6.21 -14.26
C GLY A 111 10.10 -5.59 -15.08
N SER A 112 10.52 -6.20 -16.18
CA SER A 112 11.53 -5.62 -17.09
C SER A 112 11.01 -4.47 -17.96
N THR A 113 9.71 -4.40 -18.21
CA THR A 113 9.03 -3.33 -18.98
C THR A 113 8.39 -2.27 -18.09
N LEU A 114 8.20 -2.59 -16.80
CA LEU A 114 7.64 -1.69 -15.80
C LEU A 114 8.77 -0.84 -15.21
N HIS A 115 8.94 0.36 -15.76
CA HIS A 115 9.91 1.31 -15.27
C HIS A 115 9.26 2.35 -14.36
N ASN A 116 10.01 2.76 -13.34
CA ASN A 116 9.69 3.93 -12.55
C ASN A 116 9.76 5.19 -13.44
N ILE A 117 8.95 6.20 -13.10
CA ILE A 117 9.00 7.47 -13.80
C ILE A 117 10.35 8.15 -13.57
N SER A 118 10.92 8.76 -14.61
CA SER A 118 12.14 9.55 -14.44
C SER A 118 11.87 10.80 -13.60
N VAL A 119 12.93 11.37 -13.02
CA VAL A 119 12.82 12.62 -12.24
C VAL A 119 12.25 13.75 -13.10
N GLU A 120 12.67 13.81 -14.36
CA GLU A 120 12.16 14.74 -15.36
C GLU A 120 10.68 14.50 -15.65
N GLY A 121 10.25 13.25 -15.81
CA GLY A 121 8.85 12.91 -16.03
C GLY A 121 7.95 13.33 -14.87
N MET A 122 8.40 13.13 -13.63
CA MET A 122 7.69 13.61 -12.45
C MET A 122 7.63 15.15 -12.40
N ASN A 123 8.73 15.82 -12.77
CA ASN A 123 8.77 17.28 -12.87
C ASN A 123 7.81 17.82 -13.93
N VAL A 124 7.63 17.14 -15.06
CA VAL A 124 6.64 17.53 -16.09
C VAL A 124 5.22 17.50 -15.51
N ILE A 125 4.84 16.45 -14.78
CA ILE A 125 3.52 16.36 -14.14
C ILE A 125 3.32 17.50 -13.14
N ASN A 126 4.34 17.77 -12.32
CA ASN A 126 4.30 18.87 -11.37
C ASN A 126 4.19 20.23 -12.08
N GLN A 127 4.94 20.45 -13.17
CA GLN A 127 4.88 21.67 -13.98
C GLN A 127 3.49 21.85 -14.63
N GLU A 128 2.91 20.79 -15.17
CA GLU A 128 1.54 20.81 -15.70
C GLU A 128 0.55 21.24 -14.61
N LEU A 129 0.64 20.65 -13.40
CA LEU A 129 -0.19 21.06 -12.27
C LEU A 129 0.06 22.49 -11.80
N HIS A 130 1.31 22.96 -11.84
CA HIS A 130 1.67 24.34 -11.49
C HIS A 130 1.14 25.37 -12.50
N SER A 131 1.01 24.99 -13.77
CA SER A 131 0.46 25.86 -14.83
C SER A 131 -1.05 26.10 -14.70
N LEU A 132 -1.75 25.27 -13.93
CA LEU A 132 -3.19 25.40 -13.69
C LEU A 132 -3.50 26.55 -12.71
N LYS A 133 -4.69 27.14 -12.86
CA LYS A 133 -5.20 28.16 -11.95
C LYS A 133 -5.26 27.64 -10.51
N ASP A 134 -5.01 28.52 -9.55
CA ASP A 134 -5.06 28.18 -8.13
C ASP A 134 -6.49 27.90 -7.66
N ASN A 135 -6.86 26.62 -7.65
CA ASN A 135 -8.15 26.11 -7.21
C ASN A 135 -7.95 24.99 -6.18
N GLU A 136 -9.00 24.64 -5.43
CA GLU A 136 -8.97 23.53 -4.45
C GLU A 136 -8.54 22.20 -5.07
N MET A 137 -8.98 21.91 -6.31
CA MET A 137 -8.59 20.70 -7.04
C MET A 137 -7.08 20.61 -7.26
N ARG A 138 -6.43 21.73 -7.61
CA ARG A 138 -4.98 21.81 -7.82
C ARG A 138 -4.24 21.56 -6.50
N ARG A 139 -4.68 22.17 -5.41
CA ARG A 139 -4.09 22.00 -4.07
C ARG A 139 -4.23 20.54 -3.59
N SER A 140 -5.39 19.93 -3.82
CA SER A 140 -5.64 18.52 -3.52
C SER A 140 -4.75 17.57 -4.36
N ALA A 141 -4.59 17.83 -5.66
CA ALA A 141 -3.67 17.07 -6.51
C ALA A 141 -2.21 17.18 -6.07
N TYR A 142 -1.75 18.38 -5.70
CA TYR A 142 -0.39 18.59 -5.21
C TYR A 142 -0.15 17.89 -3.87
N ALA A 143 -1.08 18.01 -2.94
CA ALA A 143 -1.03 17.29 -1.66
C ALA A 143 -0.98 15.77 -1.88
N PHE A 144 -1.78 15.24 -2.82
CA PHE A 144 -1.77 13.83 -3.17
C PHE A 144 -0.41 13.37 -3.74
N LEU A 145 0.14 14.10 -4.72
CA LEU A 145 1.43 13.74 -5.33
C LEU A 145 2.61 13.90 -4.37
N SER A 146 2.54 14.80 -3.39
CA SER A 146 3.62 15.04 -2.42
C SER A 146 3.97 13.83 -1.55
N VAL A 147 3.06 12.85 -1.47
CA VAL A 147 3.27 11.61 -0.71
C VAL A 147 4.15 10.61 -1.48
N PHE A 148 4.23 10.73 -2.81
CA PHE A 148 4.91 9.78 -3.67
C PHE A 148 6.25 10.33 -4.16
N SER A 149 7.30 9.51 -4.11
CA SER A 149 8.56 9.79 -4.79
C SER A 149 8.53 9.26 -6.22
N ASN A 150 9.47 9.69 -7.06
CA ASN A 150 9.62 9.17 -8.43
C ASN A 150 9.83 7.65 -8.48
N ALA A 151 10.41 7.06 -7.43
CA ALA A 151 10.61 5.61 -7.33
C ALA A 151 9.31 4.84 -7.03
N ASP A 152 8.27 5.52 -6.52
CA ASP A 152 6.99 4.89 -6.16
C ASP A 152 5.97 4.97 -7.31
N VAL A 153 6.23 5.81 -8.32
CA VAL A 153 5.35 6.04 -9.47
C VAL A 153 5.90 5.28 -10.68
N PHE A 154 5.08 4.39 -11.23
CA PHE A 154 5.43 3.59 -12.41
C PHE A 154 4.74 4.14 -13.66
N GLN A 155 5.50 4.26 -14.74
CA GLN A 155 4.96 4.63 -16.04
C GLN A 155 4.79 3.37 -16.88
N VAL A 156 3.57 3.14 -17.33
CA VAL A 156 3.23 1.98 -18.18
C VAL A 156 2.97 2.48 -19.59
N PHE A 157 3.72 1.95 -20.55
CA PHE A 157 3.49 2.21 -21.96
C PHE A 157 2.53 1.18 -22.52
N LEU A 158 1.37 1.63 -23.00
CA LEU A 158 0.44 0.79 -23.74
C LEU A 158 0.91 0.72 -25.21
N GLU A 159 1.44 -0.42 -25.63
CA GLU A 159 1.75 -0.72 -27.03
C GLU A 159 0.53 -0.51 -27.93
N PRO A 160 0.74 -0.02 -29.16
CA PRO A 160 -0.34 0.32 -30.06
C PRO A 160 -1.09 -0.91 -30.62
N TYR A 161 -0.53 -2.11 -30.47
CA TYR A 161 -1.13 -3.38 -30.89
C TYR A 161 -1.49 -4.22 -29.67
N SER A 162 -2.52 -5.05 -29.82
CA SER A 162 -2.90 -6.04 -28.80
C SER A 162 -1.92 -7.20 -28.84
N LEU A 163 -1.53 -7.74 -27.68
CA LEU A 163 -0.73 -8.96 -27.59
C LEU A 163 -1.55 -10.21 -27.91
N SER A 164 -2.87 -10.16 -27.72
CA SER A 164 -3.78 -11.24 -28.08
C SER A 164 -4.62 -10.88 -29.32
N ASN A 165 -4.85 -11.88 -30.16
CA ASN A 165 -5.75 -11.76 -31.31
C ASN A 165 -7.20 -11.72 -30.82
N TRP A 166 -8.05 -10.97 -31.52
CA TRP A 166 -9.48 -10.94 -31.20
C TRP A 166 -10.19 -12.21 -31.69
N GLU A 167 -10.27 -13.22 -30.82
CA GLU A 167 -10.89 -14.53 -31.09
C GLU A 167 -12.43 -14.48 -31.06
N ILE A 168 -13.04 -13.70 -31.96
CA ILE A 168 -14.50 -13.63 -32.10
C ILE A 168 -15.03 -14.59 -33.16
N SER A 169 -16.02 -15.41 -32.80
CA SER A 169 -16.71 -16.26 -33.78
C SER A 169 -17.50 -15.42 -34.80
N THR A 170 -17.66 -15.90 -36.03
CA THR A 170 -18.41 -15.19 -37.08
C THR A 170 -19.84 -14.86 -36.67
N PHE A 171 -20.52 -15.79 -35.99
CA PHE A 171 -21.88 -15.56 -35.47
C PHE A 171 -21.91 -14.50 -34.37
N THR A 172 -20.96 -14.58 -33.42
CA THR A 172 -20.83 -13.59 -32.34
C THR A 172 -20.51 -12.20 -32.90
N LYS A 173 -19.68 -12.11 -33.94
CA LYS A 173 -19.36 -10.86 -34.64
C LYS A 173 -20.60 -10.25 -35.31
N GLN A 174 -21.40 -11.04 -36.01
CA GLN A 174 -22.65 -10.58 -36.61
C GLN A 174 -23.65 -10.11 -35.54
N ARG A 175 -23.74 -10.82 -34.41
CA ARG A 175 -24.56 -10.40 -33.27
C ARG A 175 -24.09 -9.05 -32.72
N LEU A 176 -22.79 -8.85 -32.51
CA LEU A 176 -22.23 -7.57 -32.07
C LEU A 176 -22.63 -6.45 -33.04
N LEU A 177 -22.42 -6.64 -34.34
CA LEU A 177 -22.79 -5.67 -35.37
C LEU A 177 -24.30 -5.35 -35.34
N ALA A 178 -25.15 -6.35 -35.17
CA ALA A 178 -26.59 -6.15 -35.05
C ALA A 178 -26.96 -5.33 -33.79
N GLN A 179 -26.30 -5.58 -32.66
CA GLN A 179 -26.51 -4.80 -31.43
C GLN A 179 -26.02 -3.35 -31.57
N LEU A 180 -24.86 -3.15 -32.21
CA LEU A 180 -24.36 -1.82 -32.56
C LEU A 180 -25.37 -1.08 -33.46
N HIS A 181 -25.98 -1.79 -34.42
CA HIS A 181 -26.96 -1.21 -35.35
C HIS A 181 -28.29 -0.85 -34.70
N ARG A 182 -28.74 -1.66 -33.75
CA ARG A 182 -29.94 -1.40 -32.94
C ARG A 182 -29.73 -0.33 -31.87
N LYS A 183 -28.51 0.20 -31.73
CA LYS A 183 -28.12 1.16 -30.69
C LYS A 183 -28.45 0.64 -29.29
N GLU A 184 -28.26 -0.66 -29.06
CA GLU A 184 -28.43 -1.28 -27.75
C GLU A 184 -27.38 -0.72 -26.76
N LYS A 185 -27.71 -0.73 -25.46
CA LYS A 185 -26.82 -0.23 -24.41
C LYS A 185 -25.61 -1.16 -24.25
N LEU A 186 -24.53 -0.85 -24.97
CA LEU A 186 -23.24 -1.50 -24.84
C LEU A 186 -22.29 -0.62 -24.01
N SER A 187 -21.36 -1.27 -23.32
CA SER A 187 -20.36 -0.62 -22.49
C SER A 187 -18.98 -1.21 -22.74
N PHE A 188 -17.95 -0.38 -22.75
CA PHE A 188 -16.59 -0.87 -22.59
C PHE A 188 -16.37 -1.33 -21.15
N ILE A 189 -15.69 -2.45 -20.99
CA ILE A 189 -15.23 -2.96 -19.70
C ILE A 189 -13.71 -2.92 -19.74
N PHE A 190 -13.13 -2.21 -18.80
CA PHE A 190 -11.69 -2.12 -18.59
C PHE A 190 -11.34 -2.95 -17.37
N GLU A 191 -10.41 -3.88 -17.54
CA GLU A 191 -9.88 -4.65 -16.43
C GLU A 191 -8.38 -4.42 -16.34
N MET A 192 -7.91 -4.15 -15.12
CA MET A 192 -6.48 -4.06 -14.83
C MET A 192 -6.18 -4.95 -13.64
N LYS A 193 -5.19 -5.83 -13.79
CA LYS A 193 -4.70 -6.70 -12.74
C LYS A 193 -3.24 -6.36 -12.49
N ILE A 194 -2.88 -6.12 -11.23
CA ILE A 194 -1.52 -5.81 -10.82
C ILE A 194 -1.10 -6.83 -9.77
N GLU A 195 0.04 -7.47 -10.01
CA GLU A 195 0.69 -8.41 -9.12
C GLU A 195 2.06 -7.85 -8.70
N ARG A 196 2.38 -8.00 -7.42
CA ARG A 196 3.63 -7.52 -6.83
C ARG A 196 4.57 -8.69 -6.55
N GLU A 197 5.86 -8.39 -6.41
CA GLU A 197 6.88 -9.41 -6.14
C GLU A 197 6.78 -9.98 -4.72
N SER A 198 6.27 -9.20 -3.76
CA SER A 198 6.20 -9.62 -2.35
C SER A 198 5.35 -10.87 -2.15
N ARG A 199 5.99 -11.94 -1.66
CA ARG A 199 5.39 -13.25 -1.37
C ARG A 199 4.32 -13.14 -0.28
N GLY A 200 3.09 -12.84 -0.68
CA GLY A 200 1.92 -12.73 0.22
C GLY A 200 1.03 -11.52 -0.05
N ALA A 201 1.43 -10.58 -0.90
CA ALA A 201 0.56 -9.49 -1.31
C ALA A 201 -0.57 -10.02 -2.23
N PRO A 202 -1.85 -9.73 -1.95
CA PRO A 202 -2.94 -10.15 -2.82
C PRO A 202 -2.82 -9.44 -4.18
N SER A 203 -3.15 -10.15 -5.26
CA SER A 203 -3.30 -9.50 -6.56
C SER A 203 -4.39 -8.44 -6.47
N THR A 204 -4.06 -7.22 -6.90
CA THR A 204 -5.00 -6.11 -6.91
C THR A 204 -5.66 -6.04 -8.27
N HIS A 205 -6.97 -5.88 -8.26
CA HIS A 205 -7.79 -5.81 -9.46
C HIS A 205 -8.44 -4.43 -9.57
N PHE A 206 -8.71 -4.02 -10.80
CA PHE A 206 -9.53 -2.88 -11.16
C PHE A 206 -10.52 -3.33 -12.23
N THR A 207 -11.77 -2.95 -12.08
CA THR A 207 -12.76 -3.09 -13.15
C THR A 207 -13.51 -1.76 -13.27
N SER A 208 -13.56 -1.22 -14.48
CA SER A 208 -14.34 -0.03 -14.79
C SER A 208 -15.25 -0.30 -15.98
N VAL A 209 -16.48 0.20 -15.91
CA VAL A 209 -17.47 0.05 -16.97
C VAL A 209 -17.82 1.44 -17.48
N SER A 210 -17.66 1.67 -18.78
CA SER A 210 -18.06 2.92 -19.42
C SER A 210 -19.09 2.67 -20.52
N ALA A 211 -20.19 3.41 -20.50
CA ALA A 211 -21.18 3.32 -21.57
C ALA A 211 -20.62 3.86 -22.89
N ILE A 212 -20.94 3.20 -24.00
CA ILE A 212 -20.56 3.65 -25.34
C ILE A 212 -21.53 4.74 -25.79
N GLU A 213 -21.00 5.89 -26.19
CA GLU A 213 -21.84 6.96 -26.73
C GLU A 213 -22.39 6.60 -28.12
N PRO A 214 -23.61 7.05 -28.50
CA PRO A 214 -24.21 6.68 -29.78
C PRO A 214 -23.34 7.03 -31.01
N LEU A 215 -22.59 8.14 -30.94
CA LEU A 215 -21.69 8.58 -32.02
C LEU A 215 -20.46 7.67 -32.15
N GLN A 216 -20.00 7.09 -31.05
CA GLN A 216 -18.91 6.11 -31.03
C GLN A 216 -19.36 4.75 -31.55
N MET A 217 -20.65 4.42 -31.39
CA MET A 217 -21.23 3.17 -31.86
C MET A 217 -21.13 3.01 -33.38
N GLU A 218 -21.45 4.07 -34.12
CA GLU A 218 -21.39 4.09 -35.58
C GLU A 218 -19.94 4.02 -36.06
N SER A 219 -19.05 4.74 -35.37
CA SER A 219 -17.60 4.70 -35.63
C SER A 219 -17.03 3.28 -35.42
N LEU A 220 -17.38 2.63 -34.31
CA LEU A 220 -16.95 1.27 -33.99
C LEU A 220 -17.49 0.25 -35.00
N MET A 221 -18.76 0.37 -35.39
CA MET A 221 -19.36 -0.49 -36.41
C MET A 221 -18.62 -0.36 -37.76
N SER A 222 -18.29 0.86 -38.17
CA SER A 222 -17.57 1.12 -39.42
C SER A 222 -16.18 0.48 -39.45
N VAL A 223 -15.51 0.42 -38.30
CA VAL A 223 -14.19 -0.22 -38.11
C VAL A 223 -14.32 -1.74 -38.13
N ILE A 224 -15.28 -2.31 -37.40
CA ILE A 224 -15.47 -3.78 -37.33
C ILE A 224 -15.92 -4.36 -38.68
N ASN A 225 -16.73 -3.60 -39.44
CA ASN A 225 -17.16 -3.96 -40.79
C ASN A 225 -16.04 -3.79 -41.85
N GLY A 226 -14.92 -3.16 -41.48
CA GLY A 226 -13.81 -2.88 -42.39
C GLY A 226 -14.09 -1.79 -43.43
N SER A 227 -15.19 -1.03 -43.27
CA SER A 227 -15.54 0.08 -44.18
C SER A 227 -14.61 1.28 -44.00
N VAL A 228 -14.08 1.47 -42.78
CA VAL A 228 -13.12 2.51 -42.44
C VAL A 228 -11.91 1.86 -41.76
N SER A 229 -10.69 2.23 -42.18
CA SER A 229 -9.46 1.66 -41.62
C SER A 229 -9.19 2.13 -40.18
N LYS A 230 -9.55 3.37 -39.84
CA LYS A 230 -9.27 3.95 -38.51
C LYS A 230 -10.45 4.77 -38.01
N ALA A 231 -10.80 4.65 -36.73
CA ALA A 231 -11.75 5.55 -36.08
C ALA A 231 -11.24 6.06 -34.73
N ASN A 232 -11.62 7.29 -34.40
CA ASN A 232 -11.30 7.88 -33.11
C ASN A 232 -12.42 7.55 -32.11
N ILE A 233 -12.03 6.95 -31.00
CA ILE A 233 -12.93 6.56 -29.91
C ILE A 233 -12.43 7.22 -28.62
N THR A 234 -13.33 7.91 -27.92
CA THR A 234 -13.05 8.50 -26.62
C THR A 234 -13.46 7.53 -25.53
N LEU A 235 -12.48 7.06 -24.76
CA LEU A 235 -12.68 6.11 -23.67
C LEU A 235 -12.74 6.88 -22.35
N ASN A 236 -13.75 6.62 -21.52
CA ASN A 236 -13.79 7.13 -20.15
C ASN A 236 -12.89 6.26 -19.25
N LEU A 237 -11.59 6.38 -19.46
CA LEU A 237 -10.55 5.68 -18.72
C LEU A 237 -9.60 6.74 -18.12
N PRO A 238 -9.46 6.81 -16.78
CA PRO A 238 -8.54 7.76 -16.15
C PRO A 238 -7.09 7.38 -16.45
N ARG A 239 -6.21 8.39 -16.50
CA ARG A 239 -4.77 8.21 -16.77
C ARG A 239 -3.99 7.76 -15.53
N TYR A 240 -4.33 8.28 -14.36
CA TYR A 240 -3.59 8.05 -13.11
C TYR A 240 -4.34 7.11 -12.18
N PHE A 241 -3.66 6.10 -11.65
CA PHE A 241 -4.21 5.12 -10.72
C PHE A 241 -3.38 5.08 -9.43
N LEU A 242 -4.07 4.92 -8.31
CA LEU A 242 -3.51 4.61 -7.01
C LEU A 242 -3.62 3.10 -6.79
N VAL A 243 -2.47 2.46 -6.53
CA VAL A 243 -2.38 1.03 -6.24
C VAL A 243 -2.06 0.84 -4.75
N PRO A 244 -3.07 0.74 -3.87
CA PRO A 244 -2.88 0.60 -2.43
C PRO A 244 -2.35 -0.81 -2.07
N PRO A 245 -1.74 -1.00 -0.89
CA PRO A 245 -1.09 -2.27 -0.52
C PRO A 245 -2.05 -3.46 -0.42
N PHE A 246 -3.24 -3.28 0.17
CA PHE A 246 -4.19 -4.36 0.48
C PHE A 246 -5.60 -4.14 -0.06
N SER A 247 -5.80 -3.19 -0.98
CA SER A 247 -7.13 -2.88 -1.52
C SER A 247 -7.14 -2.81 -3.05
N VAL A 248 -8.35 -2.65 -3.60
CA VAL A 248 -8.62 -2.56 -5.03
C VAL A 248 -7.92 -1.33 -5.60
N VAL A 249 -7.43 -1.43 -6.83
CA VAL A 249 -6.84 -0.27 -7.52
C VAL A 249 -7.92 0.78 -7.74
N THR A 250 -7.61 2.03 -7.44
CA THR A 250 -8.58 3.13 -7.58
C THR A 250 -8.01 4.23 -8.47
N PRO A 251 -8.83 4.93 -9.25
CA PRO A 251 -8.37 6.11 -9.96
C PRO A 251 -7.85 7.17 -8.98
N ALA A 252 -6.74 7.82 -9.29
CA ALA A 252 -6.23 8.95 -8.51
C ALA A 252 -7.09 10.19 -8.78
N VAL A 253 -8.26 10.26 -8.14
CA VAL A 253 -9.31 11.27 -8.40
C VAL A 253 -8.77 12.71 -8.35
N PRO A 254 -7.99 13.14 -7.33
CA PRO A 254 -7.49 14.51 -7.27
C PRO A 254 -6.66 14.91 -8.50
N VAL A 255 -5.76 14.03 -8.94
CA VAL A 255 -4.86 14.27 -10.07
C VAL A 255 -5.61 14.22 -11.40
N ASN A 256 -6.48 13.22 -11.59
CA ASN A 256 -7.25 13.07 -12.81
C ASN A 256 -8.24 14.22 -13.02
N LEU A 257 -8.86 14.74 -11.96
CA LEU A 257 -9.75 15.90 -12.04
C LEU A 257 -8.98 17.19 -12.32
N ALA A 258 -7.85 17.41 -11.64
CA ALA A 258 -7.04 18.61 -11.84
C ALA A 258 -6.50 18.70 -13.27
N LEU A 259 -5.98 17.58 -13.82
CA LEU A 259 -5.40 17.53 -15.17
C LEU A 259 -6.42 17.24 -16.28
N ASN A 260 -7.72 17.14 -15.95
CA ASN A 260 -8.77 16.70 -16.88
C ASN A 260 -8.41 15.38 -17.61
N ALA A 261 -7.71 14.48 -16.91
CA ALA A 261 -7.16 13.24 -17.44
C ALA A 261 -8.10 12.04 -17.21
N SER A 262 -9.42 12.29 -17.21
CA SER A 262 -10.46 11.28 -16.99
C SER A 262 -10.91 10.55 -18.27
N ARG A 263 -10.54 11.09 -19.43
CA ARG A 263 -10.88 10.55 -20.75
C ARG A 263 -9.62 10.40 -21.58
N ILE A 264 -9.57 9.35 -22.38
CA ILE A 264 -8.48 9.08 -23.31
C ILE A 264 -9.07 9.05 -24.72
N ASN A 265 -8.52 9.89 -25.60
CA ASN A 265 -8.80 9.82 -27.02
C ASN A 265 -7.86 8.79 -27.64
N SER A 266 -8.42 7.79 -28.31
CA SER A 266 -7.68 6.67 -28.89
C SER A 266 -8.10 6.45 -30.34
N THR A 267 -7.17 6.07 -31.19
CA THR A 267 -7.44 5.73 -32.60
C THR A 267 -7.41 4.23 -32.75
N TRP A 268 -8.53 3.65 -33.13
CA TRP A 268 -8.73 2.21 -33.25
C TRP A 268 -8.60 1.80 -34.72
N LYS A 269 -7.86 0.73 -34.96
CA LYS A 269 -7.72 0.09 -36.27
C LYS A 269 -8.06 -1.39 -36.11
N TYR A 270 -8.92 -1.90 -36.97
CA TYR A 270 -9.18 -3.33 -37.07
C TYR A 270 -8.43 -3.89 -38.27
N GLU A 271 -7.51 -4.82 -38.01
CA GLU A 271 -6.82 -5.59 -39.04
C GLU A 271 -7.33 -7.03 -38.97
N GLN A 272 -7.78 -7.55 -40.11
CA GLN A 272 -8.09 -8.97 -40.22
C GLN A 272 -6.75 -9.72 -40.28
N GLY A 273 -6.52 -10.62 -39.33
CA GLY A 273 -5.38 -11.52 -39.37
C GLY A 273 -5.43 -12.38 -40.63
N CYS A 274 -4.26 -12.58 -41.25
CA CYS A 274 -4.08 -13.46 -42.40
C CYS A 274 -4.32 -14.92 -42.03
#